data_AF-A0AAD7UH74-F1
#
_entry.id   AF-A0AAD7UH74-F1
#
_cell.length_a   1.000
_cell.length_b   1.000
_cell.length_c   1.000
_cell.angle_alpha   90.00
_cell.angle_beta   90.00
_cell.angle_gamma   90.00
#
_symmetry.space_group_name_H-M   'P 1'
#
loop_
_entity.id
_entity.type
_entity.pdbx_description
1 polymer ?
#
loop_
_entity_poly.entity_id
_entity_poly.type
_entity_poly.pdbx_seq_one_letter_code
_entity_poly.pdbx_strand_id
1 'polypeptide(L)'
;MRGGGGGGMMAAALVSRGDYVGIDWCLKGAGSFAVWDEGEVRCVVGNGFIPALHETLLRTEKLDVPITTRTQAFGPRNPRLGPVDVGFTPGVSKGGQVRLSNGLTAWVSDVRDDAITIDANHPLAGKELELTATVREIYGGETLEYATFAGGCFWGLELAYQREPGVAATWVGYTQGETQDPTYESVCSGTTGHTEAVQVAFDPELVSYRRLCDLFWDRLGENRYALNQVGNDRGTQYRHGIYYHSDRQREMAQDSFPKHPDRPIVTELKKTERFWHAEDYHQHYLQKGGQTAKKKATDTIRCYG
;
A
#
# COMPACT_ATOMS: atom_id res chain seq x y z
N MET A 1 -1.72 -3.34 52.27
CA MET A 1 -2.88 -4.16 51.82
C MET A 1 -3.25 -3.72 50.42
N ARG A 2 -3.54 -4.69 49.55
CA ARG A 2 -3.85 -4.56 48.12
C ARG A 2 -5.23 -3.93 47.88
N GLY A 3 -5.41 -3.41 46.66
CA GLY A 3 -6.68 -3.38 45.94
C GLY A 3 -7.15 -1.97 45.56
N GLY A 4 -7.44 -1.62 44.31
CA GLY A 4 -7.40 -2.39 43.07
C GLY A 4 -7.56 -1.42 41.90
N GLY A 5 -6.64 -1.48 40.95
CA GLY A 5 -6.79 -0.83 39.65
C GLY A 5 -7.77 -1.64 38.81
N GLY A 6 -8.95 -1.07 38.55
CA GLY A 6 -9.86 -1.58 37.54
C GLY A 6 -9.24 -1.34 36.16
N GLY A 7 -8.58 -2.35 35.62
CA GLY A 7 -8.30 -2.42 34.20
C GLY A 7 -9.63 -2.55 33.46
N GLY A 8 -10.11 -1.45 32.89
CA GLY A 8 -11.21 -1.47 31.95
C GLY A 8 -10.82 -2.35 30.77
N MET A 9 -11.51 -3.47 30.62
CA MET A 9 -11.43 -4.32 29.45
C MET A 9 -11.94 -3.48 28.28
N MET A 10 -11.03 -3.05 27.38
CA MET A 10 -11.40 -2.47 26.10
C MET A 10 -12.33 -3.47 25.41
N ALA A 11 -13.57 -3.07 25.13
CA ALA A 11 -14.48 -3.85 24.32
C ALA A 11 -13.79 -4.12 22.98
N ALA A 12 -13.79 -5.36 22.51
CA ALA A 12 -13.25 -5.69 21.19
C ALA A 12 -14.05 -4.89 20.15
N ALA A 13 -13.38 -3.95 19.47
CA ALA A 13 -14.01 -3.17 18.41
C ALA A 13 -14.42 -4.13 17.28
N LEU A 14 -15.71 -4.08 16.91
CA LEU A 14 -16.25 -4.82 15.77
C LEU A 14 -15.78 -4.15 14.47
N VAL A 15 -15.16 -4.93 13.58
CA VAL A 15 -14.73 -4.45 12.26
C VAL A 15 -15.95 -4.12 11.40
N SER A 16 -16.01 -2.89 10.93
CA SER A 16 -17.09 -2.33 10.11
C SER A 16 -16.64 -2.05 8.67
N ARG A 17 -17.61 -1.91 7.75
CA ARG A 17 -17.30 -1.47 6.37
C ARG A 17 -16.69 -0.07 6.42
N GLY A 18 -15.58 0.12 5.70
CA GLY A 18 -14.82 1.37 5.71
C GLY A 18 -13.68 1.42 6.73
N ASP A 19 -13.63 0.48 7.68
CA ASP A 19 -12.51 0.40 8.62
C ASP A 19 -11.21 0.07 7.87
N TYR A 20 -10.12 0.66 8.34
CA TYR A 20 -8.77 0.24 7.94
C TYR A 20 -8.29 -0.83 8.90
N VAL A 21 -7.81 -1.94 8.34
CA VAL A 21 -7.29 -3.06 9.12
C VAL A 21 -5.90 -3.45 8.64
N GLY A 22 -4.97 -3.59 9.57
CA GLY A 22 -3.70 -4.26 9.35
C GLY A 22 -3.87 -5.75 9.58
N ILE A 23 -3.43 -6.58 8.62
CA ILE A 23 -3.65 -8.03 8.64
C ILE A 23 -2.32 -8.72 8.39
N ASP A 24 -1.91 -9.59 9.31
CA ASP A 24 -0.95 -10.63 8.97
C ASP A 24 -1.70 -11.75 8.30
N TRP A 25 -1.19 -12.25 7.19
CA TRP A 25 -1.79 -13.38 6.51
C TRP A 25 -0.76 -14.49 6.32
N CYS A 26 -1.26 -15.71 6.31
CA CYS A 26 -0.49 -16.92 6.08
C CYS A 26 -1.33 -17.87 5.21
N LEU A 27 -0.76 -18.34 4.10
CA LEU A 27 -1.38 -19.30 3.20
C LEU A 27 -0.73 -20.67 3.37
N LYS A 28 -1.54 -21.64 3.79
CA LYS A 28 -1.15 -23.04 3.98
C LYS A 28 -1.94 -23.94 3.05
N GLY A 29 -1.39 -25.11 2.74
CA GLY A 29 -2.19 -26.18 2.16
C GLY A 29 -3.13 -26.73 3.24
N ALA A 30 -4.40 -27.00 2.90
CA ALA A 30 -5.34 -27.54 3.87
C ALA A 30 -4.78 -28.84 4.51
N GLY A 31 -4.76 -28.90 5.85
CA GLY A 31 -4.19 -30.02 6.61
C GLY A 31 -2.65 -30.17 6.54
N SER A 32 -1.93 -29.19 5.97
CA SER A 32 -0.47 -29.16 5.90
C SER A 32 0.12 -28.23 6.96
N PHE A 33 1.23 -28.64 7.56
CA PHE A 33 2.04 -27.78 8.44
C PHE A 33 2.97 -26.83 7.67
N ALA A 34 3.08 -26.98 6.35
CA ALA A 34 3.94 -26.15 5.52
C ALA A 34 3.28 -24.80 5.16
N VAL A 35 3.97 -23.71 5.49
CA VAL A 35 3.65 -22.34 5.06
C VAL A 35 4.14 -22.17 3.63
N TRP A 36 3.24 -21.74 2.74
CA TRP A 36 3.57 -21.51 1.33
C TRP A 36 3.81 -20.03 1.03
N ASP A 37 3.12 -19.14 1.75
CA ASP A 37 3.30 -17.70 1.64
C ASP A 37 2.78 -17.00 2.91
N GLU A 38 3.37 -15.88 3.28
CA GLU A 38 2.97 -15.08 4.44
C GLU A 38 3.39 -13.62 4.29
N GLY A 39 2.66 -12.71 4.93
CA GLY A 39 3.01 -11.28 4.90
C GLY A 39 2.06 -10.38 5.67
N GLU A 40 2.32 -9.08 5.60
CA GLU A 40 1.48 -8.03 6.17
C GLU A 40 0.75 -7.29 5.04
N VAL A 41 -0.57 -7.15 5.15
CA VAL A 41 -1.40 -6.37 4.21
C VAL A 41 -2.29 -5.41 5.00
N ARG A 42 -2.39 -4.18 4.52
CA ARG A 42 -3.37 -3.20 5.00
C ARG A 42 -4.47 -3.04 3.95
N CYS A 43 -5.73 -3.08 4.37
CA CYS A 43 -6.85 -2.91 3.46
C CYS A 43 -8.02 -2.15 4.10
N VAL A 44 -8.85 -1.57 3.24
CA VAL A 44 -10.15 -1.01 3.62
C VAL A 44 -11.19 -2.12 3.52
N VAL A 45 -11.91 -2.35 4.60
CA VAL A 45 -12.93 -3.40 4.63
C VAL A 45 -14.09 -3.02 3.69
N GLY A 46 -14.31 -3.84 2.67
CA GLY A 46 -15.34 -3.66 1.65
C GLY A 46 -14.86 -3.08 0.32
N ASN A 47 -13.55 -2.78 0.17
CA ASN A 47 -13.02 -2.09 -1.02
C ASN A 47 -11.75 -2.76 -1.62
N GLY A 48 -11.64 -4.10 -1.56
CA GLY A 48 -10.48 -4.85 -2.05
C GLY A 48 -10.80 -6.17 -2.79
N PHE A 49 -9.76 -6.80 -3.31
CA PHE A 49 -9.83 -7.85 -4.35
C PHE A 49 -10.17 -9.26 -3.83
N ILE A 50 -10.28 -9.45 -2.51
CA ILE A 50 -10.54 -10.77 -1.89
C ILE A 50 -11.88 -10.72 -1.13
N PRO A 51 -13.03 -10.92 -1.80
CA PRO A 51 -14.35 -10.82 -1.16
C PRO A 51 -14.52 -11.71 0.08
N ALA A 52 -13.94 -12.90 0.07
CA ALA A 52 -13.98 -13.83 1.21
C ALA A 52 -13.27 -13.27 2.45
N LEU A 53 -12.15 -12.57 2.26
CA LEU A 53 -11.44 -11.88 3.35
C LEU A 53 -12.31 -10.76 3.92
N HIS A 54 -12.87 -9.90 3.07
CA HIS A 54 -13.73 -8.80 3.51
C HIS A 54 -14.99 -9.27 4.25
N GLU A 55 -15.68 -10.30 3.76
CA GLU A 55 -16.84 -10.89 4.44
C GLU A 55 -16.46 -11.52 5.79
N THR A 56 -15.29 -12.14 5.88
CA THR A 56 -14.81 -12.76 7.12
C THR A 56 -14.48 -11.70 8.18
N LEU A 57 -13.82 -10.61 7.77
CA LEU A 57 -13.49 -9.48 8.64
C LEU A 57 -14.75 -8.84 9.23
N LEU A 58 -15.80 -8.65 8.42
CA LEU A 58 -17.07 -8.06 8.85
C LEU A 58 -17.88 -8.92 9.84
N ARG A 59 -17.60 -10.22 9.92
CA ARG A 59 -18.38 -11.19 10.70
C ARG A 59 -17.72 -11.62 11.99
N THR A 60 -16.50 -11.18 12.25
CA THR A 60 -15.68 -11.77 13.31
C THR A 60 -15.28 -10.79 14.40
N GLU A 61 -15.55 -11.16 15.66
CA GLU A 61 -15.10 -10.48 16.88
C GLU A 61 -13.70 -10.95 17.35
N LYS A 62 -13.16 -12.04 16.80
CA LYS A 62 -11.92 -12.72 17.25
C LYS A 62 -10.82 -12.86 16.20
N LEU A 63 -9.61 -12.57 16.63
CA LEU A 63 -8.43 -12.16 15.85
C LEU A 63 -7.61 -13.28 15.15
N ASP A 64 -8.17 -14.46 14.91
CA ASP A 64 -7.52 -15.51 14.10
C ASP A 64 -8.60 -16.28 13.35
N VAL A 65 -8.79 -15.99 12.06
CA VAL A 65 -9.84 -16.64 11.27
C VAL A 65 -9.25 -17.34 10.06
N PRO A 66 -9.45 -18.67 9.93
CA PRO A 66 -9.21 -19.35 8.67
C PRO A 66 -10.28 -18.90 7.66
N ILE A 67 -9.87 -18.11 6.68
CA ILE A 67 -10.67 -17.72 5.53
C ILE A 67 -10.65 -18.91 4.58
N THR A 68 -11.67 -19.74 4.68
CA THR A 68 -11.89 -20.85 3.75
C THR A 68 -12.94 -20.42 2.73
N THR A 69 -12.54 -20.27 1.46
CA THR A 69 -13.02 -21.09 0.33
C THR A 69 -12.73 -20.46 -1.04
N ARG A 70 -12.41 -21.37 -1.98
CA ARG A 70 -12.28 -21.32 -3.45
C ARG A 70 -10.95 -20.92 -4.09
N THR A 71 -10.67 -21.67 -5.17
CA THR A 71 -9.52 -21.83 -6.08
C THR A 71 -8.86 -20.56 -6.66
N GLN A 72 -8.98 -19.39 -6.05
CA GLN A 72 -8.76 -18.12 -6.76
C GLN A 72 -7.35 -17.53 -6.70
N ALA A 73 -6.40 -18.11 -5.97
CA ALA A 73 -5.01 -17.63 -6.08
C ALA A 73 -4.29 -18.20 -7.32
N PHE A 74 -4.46 -19.50 -7.60
CA PHE A 74 -3.70 -20.21 -8.64
C PHE A 74 -4.56 -21.01 -9.64
N GLY A 75 -5.89 -20.89 -9.55
CA GLY A 75 -6.83 -21.52 -10.48
C GLY A 75 -7.00 -23.04 -10.30
N PRO A 76 -7.93 -23.66 -11.07
CA PRO A 76 -8.04 -25.12 -11.12
C PRO A 76 -6.80 -25.72 -11.79
N ARG A 77 -6.39 -26.91 -11.33
CA ARG A 77 -5.36 -27.68 -12.00
C ARG A 77 -5.80 -27.98 -13.44
N ASN A 78 -4.96 -27.67 -14.42
CA ASN A 78 -5.19 -27.95 -15.82
C ASN A 78 -4.42 -29.22 -16.23
N PRO A 79 -5.11 -30.34 -16.53
CA PRO A 79 -4.46 -31.59 -16.93
C PRO A 79 -3.60 -31.49 -18.20
N ARG A 80 -3.83 -30.46 -19.04
CA ARG A 80 -3.04 -30.24 -20.26
C ARG A 80 -1.65 -29.63 -19.98
N LEU A 81 -1.41 -29.12 -18.78
CA LEU A 81 -0.14 -28.52 -18.38
C LEU A 81 0.81 -29.51 -17.69
N GLY A 82 0.37 -30.75 -17.46
CA GLY A 82 1.18 -31.80 -16.84
C GLY A 82 0.39 -32.69 -15.88
N PRO A 83 1.02 -33.75 -15.36
CA PRO A 83 2.45 -34.08 -15.49
C PRO A 83 2.82 -34.65 -16.88
N VAL A 84 4.00 -34.30 -17.40
CA VAL A 84 4.56 -34.84 -18.66
C VAL A 84 6.00 -35.27 -18.42
N ASP A 85 6.36 -36.45 -18.92
CA ASP A 85 7.74 -36.92 -18.91
C ASP A 85 8.54 -36.31 -20.06
N VAL A 86 9.71 -35.78 -19.73
CA VAL A 86 10.67 -35.23 -20.69
C VAL A 86 12.05 -35.82 -20.45
N GLY A 87 12.90 -35.82 -21.49
CA GLY A 87 14.24 -36.41 -21.42
C GLY A 87 15.08 -35.83 -20.27
N PHE A 88 15.95 -36.67 -19.70
CA PHE A 88 16.78 -36.29 -18.57
C PHE A 88 17.63 -35.04 -18.85
N THR A 89 17.65 -34.13 -17.87
CA THR A 89 18.52 -32.95 -17.87
C THR A 89 19.45 -33.02 -16.66
N PRO A 90 20.77 -33.12 -16.85
CA PRO A 90 21.73 -33.14 -15.75
C PRO A 90 21.62 -31.90 -14.85
N GLY A 91 21.67 -32.09 -13.53
CA GLY A 91 21.64 -31.00 -12.54
C GLY A 91 20.24 -30.59 -12.07
N VAL A 92 19.19 -31.30 -12.51
CA VAL A 92 17.81 -31.05 -12.08
C VAL A 92 17.45 -31.92 -10.87
N SER A 93 16.79 -31.34 -9.87
CA SER A 93 16.31 -32.03 -8.67
C SER A 93 14.80 -31.90 -8.52
N LYS A 94 14.18 -32.86 -7.80
CA LYS A 94 12.76 -32.81 -7.45
C LYS A 94 12.45 -31.55 -6.65
N GLY A 95 11.39 -30.84 -7.06
CA GLY A 95 11.03 -29.52 -6.52
C GLY A 95 11.74 -28.35 -7.21
N GLY A 96 12.73 -28.61 -8.07
CA GLY A 96 13.38 -27.59 -8.89
C GLY A 96 12.48 -27.08 -10.03
N GLN A 97 12.94 -26.01 -10.68
CA GLN A 97 12.30 -25.43 -11.86
C GLN A 97 13.15 -25.66 -13.11
N VAL A 98 12.49 -25.88 -14.24
CA VAL A 98 13.13 -25.96 -15.56
C VAL A 98 12.45 -24.99 -16.53
N ARG A 99 13.25 -24.38 -17.41
CA ARG A 99 12.74 -23.51 -18.47
C ARG A 99 12.54 -24.31 -19.74
N LEU A 100 11.33 -24.30 -20.27
CA LEU A 100 10.94 -24.98 -21.49
C LEU A 100 11.37 -24.17 -22.72
N SER A 101 11.50 -24.83 -23.87
CA SER A 101 11.92 -24.22 -25.13
C SER A 101 10.98 -23.11 -25.63
N ASN A 102 9.70 -23.15 -25.23
CA ASN A 102 8.72 -22.10 -25.51
C ASN A 102 8.78 -20.92 -24.53
N GLY A 103 9.77 -20.88 -23.64
CA GLY A 103 10.00 -19.81 -22.68
C GLY A 103 9.24 -19.96 -21.36
N LEU A 104 8.31 -20.91 -21.24
CA LEU A 104 7.59 -21.19 -19.98
C LEU A 104 8.50 -21.84 -18.94
N THR A 105 8.10 -21.76 -17.68
CA THR A 105 8.75 -22.46 -16.56
C THR A 105 7.85 -23.59 -16.08
N ALA A 106 8.42 -24.76 -15.82
CA ALA A 106 7.72 -25.92 -15.26
C ALA A 106 8.44 -26.45 -14.02
N TRP A 107 7.67 -27.06 -13.12
CA TRP A 107 8.17 -27.65 -11.89
C TRP A 107 8.52 -29.11 -12.08
N VAL A 108 9.62 -29.54 -11.49
CA VAL A 108 10.08 -30.93 -11.55
C VAL A 108 9.39 -31.70 -10.43
N SER A 109 8.36 -32.44 -10.80
CA SER A 109 7.57 -33.24 -9.87
C SER A 109 8.25 -34.57 -9.51
N ASP A 110 9.08 -35.10 -10.41
CA ASP A 110 9.83 -36.34 -10.19
C ASP A 110 11.10 -36.41 -11.07
N VAL A 111 12.09 -37.18 -10.62
CA VAL A 111 13.37 -37.40 -11.32
C VAL A 111 13.70 -38.89 -11.33
N ARG A 112 13.99 -39.43 -12.52
CA ARG A 112 14.39 -40.82 -12.77
C ARG A 112 15.72 -40.85 -13.53
N ASP A 113 16.28 -42.05 -13.69
CA ASP A 113 17.60 -42.25 -14.30
C ASP A 113 17.69 -41.77 -15.76
N ASP A 114 16.57 -41.79 -16.50
CA ASP A 114 16.49 -41.46 -17.94
C ASP A 114 15.50 -40.34 -18.28
N ALA A 115 14.72 -39.85 -17.31
CA ALA A 115 13.69 -38.84 -17.53
C ALA A 115 13.42 -37.97 -16.29
N ILE A 116 12.85 -36.78 -16.52
CA ILE A 116 12.24 -35.96 -15.48
C ILE A 116 10.76 -35.76 -15.77
N THR A 117 9.94 -35.68 -14.73
CA THR A 117 8.50 -35.40 -14.88
C THR A 117 8.24 -33.94 -14.54
N ILE A 118 7.78 -33.17 -15.52
CA ILE A 118 7.50 -31.73 -15.39
C ILE A 118 6.01 -31.44 -15.28
N ASP A 119 5.66 -30.39 -14.54
CA ASP A 119 4.29 -29.87 -14.42
C ASP A 119 4.31 -28.35 -14.50
N ALA A 120 3.65 -27.80 -15.53
CA ALA A 120 3.53 -26.36 -15.73
C ALA A 120 2.36 -25.74 -14.95
N ASN A 121 1.57 -26.55 -14.22
CA ASN A 121 0.68 -26.00 -13.21
C ASN A 121 1.49 -25.36 -12.08
N HIS A 122 0.97 -24.28 -11.50
CA HIS A 122 1.49 -23.80 -10.22
C HIS A 122 1.37 -24.93 -9.17
N PRO A 123 2.33 -25.10 -8.23
CA PRO A 123 2.30 -26.18 -7.24
C PRO A 123 1.06 -26.19 -6.33
N LEU A 124 0.33 -25.08 -6.31
CA LEU A 124 -0.91 -24.88 -5.55
C LEU A 124 -2.19 -24.92 -6.39
N ALA A 125 -2.09 -25.11 -7.71
CA ALA A 125 -3.27 -25.18 -8.59
C ALA A 125 -4.15 -26.39 -8.22
N GLY A 126 -5.45 -26.14 -8.05
CA GLY A 126 -6.43 -27.16 -7.65
C GLY A 126 -6.30 -27.68 -6.21
N LYS A 127 -5.41 -27.13 -5.38
CA LYS A 127 -5.34 -27.47 -3.95
C LYS A 127 -6.34 -26.64 -3.15
N GLU A 128 -6.93 -27.25 -2.12
CA GLU A 128 -7.60 -26.49 -1.06
C GLU A 128 -6.53 -25.80 -0.21
N LEU A 129 -6.70 -24.49 -0.01
CA LEU A 129 -5.78 -23.65 0.73
C LEU A 129 -6.51 -23.05 1.92
N GLU A 130 -5.81 -22.97 3.04
CA GLU A 130 -6.24 -22.27 4.25
C GLU A 130 -5.47 -20.95 4.31
N LEU A 131 -6.19 -19.83 4.15
CA LEU A 131 -5.67 -18.50 4.43
C LEU A 131 -6.00 -18.19 5.88
N THR A 132 -5.00 -18.13 6.75
CA THR A 132 -5.19 -17.60 8.11
C THR A 132 -4.86 -16.12 8.08
N ALA A 133 -5.75 -15.30 8.63
CA ALA A 133 -5.52 -13.87 8.79
C ALA A 133 -5.67 -13.47 10.26
N THR A 134 -4.68 -12.75 10.78
CA THR A 134 -4.69 -12.16 12.11
C THR A 134 -4.78 -10.65 11.94
N VAL A 135 -5.90 -10.04 12.38
CA VAL A 135 -5.99 -8.58 12.38
C VAL A 135 -5.08 -8.05 13.50
N ARG A 136 -4.21 -7.10 13.18
CA ARG A 136 -3.26 -6.50 14.13
C ARG A 136 -3.85 -5.29 14.81
N GLU A 137 -4.46 -4.44 13.99
CA GLU A 137 -4.95 -3.12 14.37
C GLU A 137 -6.23 -2.85 13.59
N ILE A 138 -7.27 -2.43 14.30
CA ILE A 138 -8.53 -1.95 13.72
C ILE A 138 -8.53 -0.44 13.94
N TYR A 139 -8.48 0.31 12.86
CA TYR A 139 -8.73 1.74 12.89
C TYR A 139 -10.21 1.92 12.59
N GLY A 140 -11.00 2.23 13.63
CA GLY A 140 -12.44 2.47 13.47
C GLY A 140 -12.66 3.59 12.45
N GLY A 141 -13.49 3.35 11.44
CA GLY A 141 -13.68 4.25 10.30
C GLY A 141 -14.18 5.67 10.63
N GLU A 142 -14.54 5.95 11.89
CA GLU A 142 -14.92 7.28 12.38
C GLU A 142 -13.75 8.09 13.00
N THR A 143 -12.58 7.50 13.25
CA THR A 143 -11.45 8.22 13.89
C THR A 143 -10.41 8.74 12.91
N LEU A 144 -10.35 8.22 11.68
CA LEU A 144 -9.32 8.64 10.73
C LEU A 144 -9.65 10.00 10.10
N GLU A 145 -8.65 10.88 10.09
CA GLU A 145 -8.69 12.14 9.36
C GLU A 145 -7.97 12.01 8.01
N TYR A 146 -8.39 12.83 7.04
CA TYR A 146 -7.72 12.95 5.74
C TYR A 146 -6.87 14.21 5.68
N ALA A 147 -5.71 14.11 5.05
CA ALA A 147 -4.83 15.22 4.73
C ALA A 147 -4.35 15.11 3.28
N THR A 148 -4.22 16.23 2.58
CA THR A 148 -3.72 16.25 1.19
C THR A 148 -2.53 17.18 1.06
N PHE A 149 -1.44 16.70 0.47
CA PHE A 149 -0.19 17.43 0.29
C PHE A 149 0.35 17.27 -1.13
N ALA A 150 0.77 18.37 -1.75
CA ALA A 150 1.52 18.37 -3.01
C ALA A 150 2.95 18.83 -2.74
N GLY A 151 3.93 18.08 -3.22
CA GLY A 151 5.35 18.32 -2.91
C GLY A 151 6.28 17.96 -4.07
N GLY A 152 5.84 18.17 -5.31
CA GLY A 152 6.54 17.70 -6.51
C GLY A 152 6.11 16.28 -6.89
N CYS A 153 7.03 15.50 -7.48
CA CYS A 153 6.79 14.10 -7.79
C CYS A 153 6.24 13.35 -6.56
N PHE A 154 5.01 12.85 -6.68
CA PHE A 154 4.28 12.29 -5.54
C PHE A 154 4.87 10.99 -4.98
N TRP A 155 5.74 10.29 -5.71
CA TRP A 155 6.27 8.96 -5.35
C TRP A 155 7.13 9.03 -4.08
N GLY A 156 8.03 10.01 -4.04
CA GLY A 156 8.93 10.20 -2.90
C GLY A 156 8.21 10.76 -1.67
N LEU A 157 7.14 11.52 -1.87
CA LEU A 157 6.33 12.07 -0.78
C LEU A 157 5.40 11.01 -0.20
N GLU A 158 4.78 10.18 -1.05
CA GLU A 158 3.95 9.05 -0.63
C GLU A 158 4.74 8.10 0.26
N LEU A 159 5.94 7.67 -0.18
CA LEU A 159 6.77 6.77 0.61
C LEU A 159 7.16 7.36 1.98
N ALA A 160 7.33 8.68 2.07
CA ALA A 160 7.61 9.34 3.33
C ALA A 160 6.43 9.21 4.31
N TYR A 161 5.20 9.44 3.85
CA TYR A 161 4.00 9.25 4.66
C TYR A 161 3.72 7.78 4.99
N GLN A 162 3.96 6.86 4.05
CA GLN A 162 3.82 5.42 4.29
C GLN A 162 4.65 4.97 5.49
N ARG A 163 5.81 5.59 5.75
CA ARG A 163 6.71 5.26 6.86
C ARG A 163 6.33 5.91 8.20
N GLU A 164 5.42 6.88 8.22
CA GLU A 164 5.03 7.56 9.46
C GLU A 164 4.05 6.68 10.27
N PRO A 165 4.35 6.34 11.54
CA PRO A 165 3.38 5.67 12.43
C PRO A 165 2.09 6.49 12.56
N GLY A 166 0.94 5.84 12.69
CA GLY A 166 -0.36 6.50 12.72
C GLY A 166 -0.93 6.87 11.34
N VAL A 167 -0.12 6.87 10.28
CA VAL A 167 -0.65 6.90 8.90
C VAL A 167 -1.20 5.51 8.55
N ALA A 168 -2.51 5.43 8.32
CA ALA A 168 -3.20 4.19 7.99
C ALA A 168 -3.05 3.84 6.50
N ALA A 169 -3.18 4.84 5.61
CA ALA A 169 -3.08 4.65 4.17
C ALA A 169 -2.68 5.91 3.41
N THR A 170 -2.17 5.70 2.20
CA THR A 170 -1.76 6.76 1.27
C THR A 170 -2.24 6.43 -0.14
N TRP A 171 -2.58 7.48 -0.89
CA TRP A 171 -2.82 7.41 -2.33
C TRP A 171 -2.16 8.58 -3.01
N VAL A 172 -1.66 8.35 -4.21
CA VAL A 172 -1.22 9.40 -5.12
C VAL A 172 -2.32 9.75 -6.11
N GLY A 173 -2.34 11.01 -6.55
CA GLY A 173 -3.40 11.51 -7.40
C GLY A 173 -3.23 12.96 -7.81
N TYR A 174 -4.30 13.49 -8.38
CA TYR A 174 -4.38 14.81 -9.01
C TYR A 174 -5.47 15.65 -8.34
N THR A 175 -5.17 16.91 -8.03
CA THR A 175 -6.14 17.82 -7.37
C THR A 175 -5.86 19.28 -7.70
N GLN A 176 -6.70 20.21 -7.22
CA GLN A 176 -6.59 21.67 -7.39
C GLN A 176 -6.57 22.13 -8.85
N GLY A 177 -7.27 21.41 -9.72
CA GLY A 177 -7.35 21.67 -11.15
C GLY A 177 -8.79 21.53 -11.64
N GLU A 178 -9.03 21.94 -12.88
CA GLU A 178 -10.39 22.11 -13.41
C GLU A 178 -10.86 20.91 -14.24
N THR A 179 -9.93 20.08 -14.71
CA THR A 179 -10.26 18.95 -15.59
C THR A 179 -10.92 17.82 -14.79
N GLN A 180 -12.01 17.28 -15.32
CA GLN A 180 -12.63 16.09 -14.73
C GLN A 180 -11.95 14.83 -15.23
N ASP A 181 -11.82 13.85 -14.35
CA ASP A 181 -11.21 12.54 -14.63
C ASP A 181 -9.85 12.64 -15.36
N PRO A 182 -8.89 13.40 -14.79
CA PRO A 182 -7.59 13.60 -15.41
C PRO A 182 -6.77 12.30 -15.43
N THR A 183 -6.05 12.07 -16.53
CA THR A 183 -5.03 11.01 -16.63
C THR A 183 -3.65 11.59 -16.39
N TYR A 184 -2.67 10.73 -16.11
CA TYR A 184 -1.28 11.16 -15.99
C TYR A 184 -0.81 11.99 -17.20
N GLU A 185 -1.14 11.54 -18.42
CA GLU A 185 -0.73 12.22 -19.65
C GLU A 185 -1.37 13.60 -19.77
N SER A 186 -2.65 13.74 -19.39
CA SER A 186 -3.33 15.04 -19.44
C SER A 186 -2.73 16.00 -18.41
N VAL A 187 -2.39 15.52 -17.20
CA VAL A 187 -1.72 16.33 -16.17
C VAL A 187 -0.31 16.72 -16.59
N CYS A 188 0.45 15.81 -17.20
CA CYS A 188 1.79 16.09 -17.73
C CYS A 188 1.81 17.17 -18.81
N SER A 189 0.70 17.38 -19.52
CA SER A 189 0.58 18.48 -20.49
C SER A 189 0.61 19.87 -19.83
N GLY A 190 0.37 19.96 -18.52
CA GLY A 190 0.27 21.21 -17.77
C GLY A 190 -1.03 22.01 -18.00
N THR A 191 -1.94 21.51 -18.83
CA THR A 191 -3.16 22.25 -19.23
C THR A 191 -4.36 22.04 -18.30
N THR A 192 -4.32 21.01 -17.45
CA THR A 192 -5.46 20.64 -16.59
C THR A 192 -5.62 21.51 -15.35
N GLY A 193 -4.58 22.26 -15.00
CA GLY A 193 -4.47 22.99 -13.73
C GLY A 193 -4.16 22.09 -12.52
N HIS A 194 -4.19 20.77 -12.66
CA HIS A 194 -3.93 19.86 -11.55
C HIS A 194 -2.49 19.92 -11.07
N THR A 195 -2.29 19.53 -9.81
CA THR A 195 -1.00 19.15 -9.25
C THR A 195 -1.01 17.69 -8.86
N GLU A 196 0.15 17.04 -8.96
CA GLU A 196 0.42 15.80 -8.25
C GLU A 196 0.34 16.04 -6.74
N ALA A 197 -0.38 15.16 -6.06
CA ALA A 197 -0.58 15.21 -4.62
C ALA A 197 -0.68 13.81 -4.02
N VAL A 198 -0.44 13.75 -2.71
CA VAL A 198 -0.65 12.59 -1.87
C VAL A 198 -1.82 12.87 -0.94
N GLN A 199 -2.83 12.01 -0.94
CA GLN A 199 -3.86 11.96 0.10
C GLN A 199 -3.46 10.92 1.14
N VAL A 200 -3.57 11.29 2.41
CA VAL A 200 -3.17 10.51 3.57
C VAL A 200 -4.37 10.32 4.46
N ALA A 201 -4.69 9.08 4.81
CA ALA A 201 -5.60 8.76 5.90
C ALA A 201 -4.75 8.45 7.14
N PHE A 202 -5.00 9.15 8.25
CA PHE A 202 -4.21 9.03 9.47
C PHE A 202 -5.08 9.05 10.73
N ASP A 203 -4.59 8.39 11.77
CA ASP A 203 -5.21 8.38 13.09
C ASP A 203 -4.68 9.58 13.91
N PRO A 204 -5.52 10.59 14.21
CA PRO A 204 -5.11 11.78 14.96
C PRO A 204 -4.72 11.47 16.41
N GLU A 205 -5.06 10.30 16.96
CA GLU A 205 -4.62 9.86 18.29
C GLU A 205 -3.19 9.32 18.27
N LEU A 206 -2.72 8.80 17.12
CA LEU A 206 -1.38 8.23 16.94
C LEU A 206 -0.40 9.21 16.29
N VAL A 207 -0.88 10.05 15.36
CA VAL A 207 -0.07 11.06 14.68
C VAL A 207 -0.88 12.34 14.48
N SER A 208 -0.31 13.48 14.89
CA SER A 208 -0.97 14.76 14.71
C SER A 208 -0.86 15.24 13.26
N TYR A 209 -1.86 15.98 12.78
CA TYR A 209 -1.77 16.67 11.50
C TYR A 209 -0.52 17.59 11.41
N ARG A 210 -0.16 18.22 12.53
CA ARG A 210 1.07 19.03 12.63
C ARG A 210 2.33 18.23 12.30
N ARG A 211 2.43 16.98 12.78
CA ARG A 211 3.55 16.08 12.46
C ARG A 211 3.61 15.75 10.97
N LEU A 212 2.46 15.58 10.31
CA LEU A 212 2.39 15.39 8.87
C LEU A 212 2.89 16.64 8.11
N CYS A 213 2.53 17.84 8.56
CA CYS A 213 3.08 19.09 8.02
C CYS A 213 4.60 19.18 8.22
N ASP A 214 5.12 18.82 9.39
CA ASP A 214 6.56 18.87 9.63
C ASP A 214 7.31 17.90 8.69
N LEU A 215 6.79 16.68 8.48
CA LEU A 215 7.32 15.70 7.53
C LEU A 215 7.29 16.23 6.09
N PHE A 216 6.20 16.92 5.71
CA PHE A 216 6.10 17.60 4.43
C PHE A 216 7.23 18.63 4.24
N TRP A 217 7.46 19.50 5.23
CA TRP A 217 8.50 20.52 5.16
C TRP A 217 9.91 19.92 5.09
N ASP A 218 10.16 18.86 5.87
CA ASP A 218 11.41 18.10 5.84
C ASP A 218 11.66 17.51 4.44
N ARG A 219 10.61 16.94 3.83
CA ARG A 219 10.72 16.32 2.50
C ARG A 219 10.89 17.34 1.38
N LEU A 220 10.20 18.48 1.48
CA LEU A 220 10.25 19.56 0.50
C LEU A 220 11.60 20.30 0.55
N GLY A 221 12.14 20.51 1.75
CA GLY A 221 13.43 21.15 1.95
C GLY A 221 13.48 22.55 1.31
N GLU A 222 14.62 22.90 0.71
CA GLU A 222 14.83 24.21 0.07
C GLU A 222 13.89 24.48 -1.12
N ASN A 223 13.20 23.45 -1.65
CA ASN A 223 12.26 23.63 -2.76
C ASN A 223 11.03 24.46 -2.36
N ARG A 224 10.77 24.68 -1.07
CA ARG A 224 9.69 25.55 -0.56
C ARG A 224 9.74 27.00 -1.07
N TYR A 225 10.88 27.44 -1.61
CA TYR A 225 11.08 28.75 -2.22
C TYR A 225 11.02 28.73 -3.77
N ALA A 226 10.92 27.55 -4.39
CA ALA A 226 10.90 27.40 -5.84
C ALA A 226 9.45 27.25 -6.33
N LEU A 227 8.98 28.20 -7.15
CA LEU A 227 7.62 28.18 -7.67
C LEU A 227 7.50 27.13 -8.79
N ASN A 228 6.47 26.28 -8.73
CA ASN A 228 6.17 25.25 -9.75
C ASN A 228 7.36 24.33 -10.06
N GLN A 229 8.17 24.02 -9.04
CA GLN A 229 9.34 23.17 -9.18
C GLN A 229 9.69 22.48 -7.85
N VAL A 230 10.04 21.19 -7.93
CA VAL A 230 10.69 20.46 -6.85
C VAL A 230 11.80 19.60 -7.43
N GLY A 231 13.04 19.84 -6.98
CA GLY A 231 14.22 19.21 -7.57
C GLY A 231 14.33 19.55 -9.06
N ASN A 232 14.38 18.51 -9.89
CA ASN A 232 14.47 18.64 -11.35
C ASN A 232 13.09 18.67 -12.05
N ASP A 233 12.02 18.36 -11.32
CA ASP A 233 10.66 18.33 -11.87
C ASP A 233 10.08 19.75 -11.92
N ARG A 234 9.75 20.22 -13.12
CA ARG A 234 9.30 21.59 -13.41
C ARG A 234 7.95 21.60 -14.10
N GLY A 235 7.05 22.44 -13.62
CA GLY A 235 5.71 22.58 -14.14
C GLY A 235 4.69 22.81 -13.04
N THR A 236 3.52 23.36 -13.40
CA THR A 236 2.43 23.61 -12.47
C THR A 236 1.92 22.33 -11.81
N GLN A 237 2.08 21.19 -12.47
CA GLN A 237 1.77 19.87 -11.93
C GLN A 237 2.70 19.41 -10.79
N TYR A 238 3.85 20.06 -10.63
CA TYR A 238 4.81 19.79 -9.55
C TYR A 238 4.88 20.95 -8.54
N ARG A 239 3.89 21.84 -8.55
CA ARG A 239 3.78 22.86 -7.50
C ARG A 239 3.57 22.19 -6.15
N HIS A 240 3.90 22.92 -5.10
CA HIS A 240 3.75 22.42 -3.74
C HIS A 240 2.67 23.19 -2.98
N GLY A 241 1.95 22.45 -2.14
CA GLY A 241 0.78 22.96 -1.45
C GLY A 241 0.32 22.04 -0.32
N ILE A 242 -0.25 22.66 0.71
CA ILE A 242 -0.97 21.98 1.78
C ILE A 242 -2.47 22.26 1.57
N TYR A 243 -3.24 21.19 1.36
CA TYR A 243 -4.66 21.29 1.03
C TYR A 243 -5.50 20.76 2.18
N TYR A 244 -6.02 21.68 3.00
CA TYR A 244 -6.67 21.36 4.28
C TYR A 244 -8.11 20.89 4.10
N HIS A 245 -8.52 19.93 4.93
CA HIS A 245 -9.88 19.36 4.95
C HIS A 245 -10.79 20.03 5.99
N SER A 246 -10.21 20.75 6.96
CA SER A 246 -10.94 21.45 8.02
C SER A 246 -10.25 22.75 8.43
N ASP A 247 -10.96 23.63 9.14
CA ASP A 247 -10.36 24.88 9.67
C ASP A 247 -9.27 24.60 10.70
N ARG A 248 -9.41 23.53 11.50
CA ARG A 248 -8.35 23.07 12.43
C ARG A 248 -7.07 22.70 11.68
N GLN A 249 -7.18 21.99 10.56
CA GLN A 249 -6.04 21.69 9.71
C GLN A 249 -5.44 22.95 9.10
N ARG A 250 -6.27 23.92 8.66
CA ARG A 250 -5.80 25.20 8.15
C ARG A 250 -4.93 25.94 9.17
N GLU A 251 -5.40 26.03 10.43
CA GLU A 251 -4.66 26.68 11.52
C GLU A 251 -3.34 25.95 11.80
N MET A 252 -3.38 24.63 11.98
CA MET A 252 -2.18 23.82 12.23
C MET A 252 -1.17 23.88 11.07
N ALA A 253 -1.66 23.89 9.82
CA ALA A 253 -0.83 24.05 8.64
C ALA A 253 -0.18 25.43 8.65
N GLN A 254 -0.95 26.51 8.84
CA GLN A 254 -0.44 27.88 8.89
C GLN A 254 0.66 28.04 9.95
N ASP A 255 0.45 27.47 11.14
CA ASP A 255 1.43 27.49 12.24
C ASP A 255 2.67 26.66 11.94
N SER A 256 2.60 25.73 10.98
CA SER A 256 3.73 24.91 10.56
C SER A 256 4.65 25.60 9.56
N PHE A 257 4.22 26.69 8.91
CA PHE A 257 5.05 27.38 7.92
C PHE A 257 6.38 27.83 8.54
N PRO A 258 7.52 27.44 7.96
CA PRO A 258 8.83 27.91 8.39
C PRO A 258 8.89 29.44 8.33
N LYS A 259 9.27 30.07 9.44
CA LYS A 259 9.43 31.53 9.50
C LYS A 259 10.79 31.91 8.95
N HIS A 260 10.84 32.48 7.75
CA HIS A 260 12.07 33.02 7.17
C HIS A 260 11.80 34.46 6.69
N PRO A 261 12.40 35.49 7.33
CA PRO A 261 12.06 36.89 7.07
C PRO A 261 12.37 37.34 5.64
N ASP A 262 13.45 36.82 5.05
CA ASP A 262 13.99 37.35 3.79
C ASP A 262 13.71 36.48 2.55
N ARG A 263 13.01 35.36 2.70
CA ARG A 263 12.73 34.42 1.60
C ARG A 263 11.27 33.96 1.67
N PRO A 264 10.38 34.47 0.79
CA PRO A 264 8.98 34.11 0.82
C PRO A 264 8.80 32.64 0.44
N ILE A 265 8.05 31.90 1.26
CA ILE A 265 7.60 30.55 0.92
C ILE A 265 6.51 30.65 -0.14
N VAL A 266 6.62 29.84 -1.18
CA VAL A 266 5.66 29.85 -2.31
C VAL A 266 4.68 28.67 -2.26
N THR A 267 4.73 27.87 -1.19
CA THR A 267 3.80 26.76 -0.93
C THR A 267 2.39 27.28 -0.73
N GLU A 268 1.45 26.71 -1.48
CA GLU A 268 0.03 27.06 -1.35
C GLU A 268 -0.53 26.57 -0.01
N LEU A 269 -1.44 27.36 0.58
CA LEU A 269 -2.31 26.90 1.66
C LEU A 269 -3.76 27.15 1.23
N LYS A 270 -4.45 26.10 0.79
CA LYS A 270 -5.80 26.19 0.21
C LYS A 270 -6.70 25.11 0.78
N LYS A 271 -8.02 25.30 0.68
CA LYS A 271 -8.97 24.25 1.01
C LYS A 271 -8.81 23.10 0.01
N THR A 272 -8.92 21.87 0.46
CA THR A 272 -8.92 20.72 -0.44
C THR A 272 -10.05 20.82 -1.46
N GLU A 273 -9.75 20.40 -2.68
CA GLU A 273 -10.71 20.19 -3.74
C GLU A 273 -10.86 18.68 -3.97
N ARG A 274 -11.59 18.30 -5.02
CA ARG A 274 -11.72 16.89 -5.41
C ARG A 274 -10.32 16.29 -5.65
N PHE A 275 -10.12 15.09 -5.12
CA PHE A 275 -8.93 14.29 -5.33
C PHE A 275 -9.26 13.19 -6.35
N TRP A 276 -8.53 13.16 -7.46
CA TRP A 276 -8.62 12.13 -8.47
C TRP A 276 -7.47 11.15 -8.26
N HIS A 277 -7.78 9.89 -7.96
CA HIS A 277 -6.74 8.87 -7.81
C HIS A 277 -5.98 8.72 -9.11
N ALA A 278 -4.65 8.73 -9.03
CA ALA A 278 -3.81 8.36 -10.16
C ALA A 278 -3.91 6.85 -10.42
N GLU A 279 -3.47 6.46 -11.60
CA GLU A 279 -3.46 5.09 -12.09
C GLU A 279 -2.71 4.14 -11.14
N ASP A 280 -3.13 2.87 -11.09
CA ASP A 280 -2.61 1.87 -10.15
C ASP A 280 -1.08 1.67 -10.24
N TYR A 281 -0.47 1.95 -11.39
CA TYR A 281 0.97 1.86 -11.56
C TYR A 281 1.74 2.97 -10.83
N HIS A 282 1.11 4.11 -10.54
CA HIS A 282 1.71 5.18 -9.72
C HIS A 282 1.57 4.90 -8.21
N GLN A 283 0.53 4.19 -7.79
CA GLN A 283 0.28 3.87 -6.38
C GLN A 283 1.42 3.04 -5.81
N HIS A 284 2.01 3.49 -4.70
CA HIS A 284 3.10 2.79 -3.99
C HIS A 284 4.29 2.46 -4.90
N TYR A 285 4.57 3.32 -5.89
CA TYR A 285 5.56 3.05 -6.95
C TYR A 285 6.94 2.69 -6.40
N LEU A 286 7.50 3.48 -5.46
CA LEU A 286 8.83 3.21 -4.89
C LEU A 286 8.86 1.96 -4.01
N GLN A 287 7.74 1.65 -3.33
CA GLN A 287 7.62 0.42 -2.58
C GLN A 287 7.65 -0.80 -3.51
N LYS A 288 6.89 -0.75 -4.60
CA LYS A 288 6.92 -1.76 -5.67
C LYS A 288 8.29 -1.86 -6.33
N GLY A 289 9.02 -0.73 -6.39
CA GLY A 289 10.39 -0.63 -6.88
C GLY A 289 11.48 -1.06 -5.90
N GLY A 290 11.14 -1.54 -4.69
CA GLY A 290 12.08 -2.13 -3.74
C GLY A 290 12.56 -1.22 -2.61
N GLN A 291 12.04 0.00 -2.48
CA GLN A 291 12.30 0.83 -1.31
C GLN A 291 11.34 0.47 -0.17
N THR A 292 11.87 0.25 1.04
CA THR A 292 11.03 -0.14 2.18
C THR A 292 10.02 0.93 2.56
N ALA A 293 8.76 0.54 2.76
CA ALA A 293 7.69 1.37 3.32
C ALA A 293 7.41 1.06 4.80
N LYS A 294 8.28 0.27 5.44
CA LYS A 294 8.13 -0.11 6.85
C LYS A 294 8.05 1.13 7.75
N LYS A 295 7.13 1.12 8.71
CA LYS A 295 7.00 2.20 9.69
C LYS A 295 8.34 2.50 10.38
N LYS A 296 8.65 3.78 10.53
CA LYS A 296 9.90 4.32 11.10
C LYS A 296 11.17 3.98 10.31
N ALA A 297 11.08 3.49 9.07
CA ALA A 297 12.28 3.31 8.23
C ALA A 297 12.94 4.66 7.95
N THR A 298 14.26 4.73 8.16
CA THR A 298 15.05 5.97 8.05
C THR A 298 15.95 5.99 6.82
N ASP A 299 15.96 4.94 6.01
CA ASP A 299 16.76 4.86 4.79
C ASP A 299 16.41 6.02 3.84
N THR A 300 17.41 6.62 3.20
CA THR A 300 17.17 7.74 2.29
C THR A 300 16.22 7.34 1.16
N ILE A 301 15.14 8.10 0.98
CA ILE A 301 14.20 7.93 -0.13
C ILE A 301 14.84 8.45 -1.41
N ARG A 302 15.00 7.58 -2.40
CA ARG A 302 15.47 7.95 -3.75
C ARG A 302 14.26 8.24 -4.63
N CYS A 303 14.26 9.37 -5.33
CA CYS A 303 13.05 9.91 -5.98
C CYS A 303 12.40 8.97 -7.01
N TYR A 304 13.18 8.15 -7.71
CA TYR A 304 12.68 7.36 -8.85
C TYR A 304 13.07 5.87 -8.81
N GLY A 305 13.67 5.40 -7.71
CA GLY A 305 14.19 4.03 -7.60
C GLY A 305 15.46 3.93 -6.76
#